data_AF-A0A9D7J829-F1
#
_entry.id   AF-A0A9D7J829-F1
#
_cell.length_a   1.000
_cell.length_b   1.000
_cell.length_c   1.000
_cell.angle_alpha   90.00
_cell.angle_beta   90.00
_cell.angle_gamma   90.00
#
_symmetry.space_group_name_H-M   'P 1'
#
loop_
_entity.id
_entity.type
_entity.pdbx_description
1 polymer ?
#
loop_
_entity_poly.entity_id
_entity_poly.type
_entity_poly.pdbx_seq_one_letter_code
_entity_poly.pdbx_strand_id
1 'polypeptide(L)'
;MTRTCECGCGVEFTPRKSTGRFASSACRVRWNRAQKRGLEEADLVADATVVAIAGRRNSRKPSAAATVGSVVAALRKELGSAIDSTLGQQALVLAERIDKRVDTSGSAVAALSKQLIIVTAAAHKVATPEQIAVDPVAAVQAQVIAIRQQANAG
;
A
#
# COMPACT_ATOMS: atom_id res chain seq x y z
N MET A 1 0.60 44.32 -10.50
CA MET A 1 1.79 43.42 -10.51
C MET A 1 1.30 42.01 -10.78
N THR A 2 1.60 41.48 -11.96
CA THR A 2 1.32 40.08 -12.31
C THR A 2 2.36 39.16 -11.66
N ARG A 3 1.97 37.93 -11.33
CA ARG A 3 2.84 36.89 -10.80
C ARG A 3 2.62 35.59 -11.56
N THR A 4 3.66 34.79 -11.70
CA THR A 4 3.57 33.45 -12.27
C THR A 4 3.06 32.45 -11.22
N CYS A 5 2.17 31.56 -11.62
CA CYS A 5 1.60 30.56 -10.74
C CYS A 5 2.64 29.50 -10.33
N GLU A 6 2.81 29.31 -9.02
CA GLU A 6 3.83 28.41 -8.46
C GLU A 6 3.52 26.91 -8.65
N CYS A 7 2.33 26.54 -9.12
CA CYS A 7 2.03 25.14 -9.39
C CYS A 7 2.74 24.56 -10.64
N GLY A 8 3.59 25.36 -11.31
CA GLY A 8 4.33 24.94 -12.51
C GLY A 8 3.53 25.00 -13.81
N CYS A 9 2.34 25.62 -13.81
CA CYS A 9 1.53 25.74 -15.04
C CYS A 9 1.95 26.92 -15.94
N GLY A 10 2.86 27.79 -15.49
CA GLY A 10 3.35 28.93 -16.28
C GLY A 10 2.35 30.09 -16.46
N VAL A 11 1.14 30.00 -15.89
CA VAL A 11 0.12 31.05 -16.04
C VAL A 11 0.48 32.28 -15.20
N GLU A 12 0.49 33.44 -15.84
CA GLU A 12 0.55 34.73 -15.17
C GLU A 12 -0.84 35.14 -14.67
N PHE A 13 -0.92 35.60 -13.43
CA PHE A 13 -2.18 36.05 -12.83
C PHE A 13 -1.94 37.27 -11.94
N THR A 14 -2.99 38.06 -11.73
CA THR A 14 -2.96 39.17 -10.78
C THR A 14 -3.51 38.69 -9.44
N PRO A 15 -2.68 38.55 -8.39
CA PRO A 15 -3.14 38.03 -7.11
C PRO A 15 -4.06 39.04 -6.41
N ARG A 16 -5.16 38.54 -5.83
CA ARG A 16 -6.10 39.38 -5.04
C ARG A 16 -5.53 39.87 -3.70
N LYS A 17 -4.48 39.22 -3.20
CA LYS A 17 -3.78 39.54 -1.94
C LYS A 17 -2.28 39.51 -2.20
N SER A 18 -1.50 40.29 -1.44
CA SER A 18 -0.03 40.32 -1.55
C SER A 18 0.65 38.96 -1.36
N THR A 19 -0.03 38.00 -0.70
CA THR A 19 0.43 36.62 -0.46
C THR A 19 -0.12 35.59 -1.46
N GLY A 20 -0.81 36.02 -2.53
CA GLY A 20 -1.36 35.11 -3.54
C GLY A 20 -0.26 34.41 -4.35
N ARG A 21 -0.23 33.07 -4.27
CA ARG A 21 0.77 32.19 -4.93
C ARG A 21 0.22 31.40 -6.13
N PHE A 22 -1.10 31.28 -6.24
CA PHE A 22 -1.75 30.41 -7.22
C PHE A 22 -2.80 31.16 -8.03
N ALA A 23 -2.84 30.86 -9.34
CA ALA A 23 -3.85 31.42 -10.25
C ALA A 23 -5.28 30.95 -9.93
N SER A 24 -5.44 29.76 -9.36
CA SER A 24 -6.75 29.19 -8.99
C SER A 24 -6.66 28.25 -7.78
N SER A 25 -7.82 27.87 -7.23
CA SER A 25 -7.93 26.80 -6.24
C SER A 25 -7.41 25.46 -6.78
N ALA A 26 -7.64 25.16 -8.06
CA ALA A 26 -7.13 23.94 -8.69
C ALA A 26 -5.60 23.91 -8.74
N CYS A 27 -4.94 25.03 -9.02
CA CYS A 27 -3.47 25.15 -9.00
C CYS A 27 -2.90 24.90 -7.60
N ARG A 28 -3.56 25.41 -6.55
CA ARG A 28 -3.20 25.16 -5.15
C ARG A 28 -3.31 23.68 -4.78
N VAL A 29 -4.42 23.03 -5.15
CA VAL A 29 -4.61 21.59 -4.90
C VAL A 29 -3.55 20.76 -5.63
N ARG A 30 -3.24 21.11 -6.89
CA ARG A 30 -2.20 20.44 -7.68
C ARG A 30 -0.82 20.55 -7.01
N TRP A 31 -0.45 21.75 -6.57
CA TRP A 31 0.81 21.99 -5.87
C TRP A 31 0.88 21.22 -4.55
N ASN A 32 -0.17 21.24 -3.71
CA ASN A 32 -0.22 20.47 -2.47
C ASN A 32 -0.09 18.95 -2.70
N ARG A 33 -0.70 18.43 -3.78
CA ARG A 33 -0.57 17.01 -4.14
C ARG A 33 0.84 16.66 -4.60
N ALA A 34 1.52 17.55 -5.34
CA ALA A 34 2.91 17.35 -5.74
C ALA A 34 3.85 17.35 -4.52
N GLN A 35 3.66 18.28 -3.57
CA GLN A 35 4.42 18.32 -2.33
C GLN A 35 4.22 17.05 -1.49
N LYS A 36 2.98 16.56 -1.36
CA LYS A 36 2.71 15.32 -0.62
C LYS A 36 3.38 14.10 -1.26
N ARG A 37 3.42 14.01 -2.59
CA ARG A 37 4.15 12.92 -3.28
C ARG A 37 5.65 13.01 -3.07
N GLY A 38 6.24 14.20 -3.14
CA GLY A 38 7.68 14.38 -2.89
C GLY A 38 8.10 14.00 -1.48
N LEU A 39 7.23 14.21 -0.48
CA LEU A 39 7.46 13.77 0.90
C LEU A 39 7.31 12.26 1.06
N GLU A 40 6.28 11.65 0.48
CA GLU A 40 6.12 10.18 0.50
C GLU A 40 7.24 9.47 -0.27
N GLU A 41 7.76 10.06 -1.35
CA GLU A 41 8.86 9.51 -2.15
C GLU A 41 10.21 9.67 -1.43
N ALA A 42 10.43 10.77 -0.69
CA ALA A 42 11.62 10.95 0.14
C ALA A 42 11.67 9.97 1.33
N ASP A 43 10.53 9.72 2.00
CA ASP A 43 10.44 8.72 3.08
C ASP A 43 10.61 7.28 2.55
N LEU A 44 10.12 6.97 1.35
CA LEU A 44 10.29 5.64 0.75
C LEU A 44 11.73 5.38 0.24
N VAL A 45 12.46 6.42 -0.18
CA VAL A 45 13.85 6.28 -0.66
C VAL A 45 14.85 6.15 0.49
N ALA A 46 14.52 6.66 1.68
CA ALA A 46 15.37 6.50 2.86
C ALA A 46 15.40 5.05 3.40
N ASP A 47 14.35 4.26 3.12
CA ASP A 47 14.12 2.97 3.80
C ASP A 47 14.16 1.74 2.87
N ALA A 48 14.52 1.91 1.59
CA ALA A 48 14.31 0.83 0.63
C ALA A 48 15.49 0.62 -0.35
N THR A 49 16.24 -0.46 -0.11
CA THR A 49 17.03 -1.18 -1.13
C THR A 49 16.05 -1.85 -2.12
N VAL A 50 15.37 -1.06 -2.95
CA VAL A 50 14.50 -1.57 -4.01
C VAL A 50 15.36 -1.90 -5.23
N VAL A 51 15.49 -3.17 -5.54
CA VAL A 51 16.00 -3.62 -6.85
C VAL A 51 14.99 -3.18 -7.90
N ALA A 52 15.38 -2.21 -8.74
CA ALA A 52 14.58 -1.75 -9.86
C ALA A 52 14.38 -2.89 -10.87
N ILE A 53 13.17 -3.42 -10.98
CA ILE A 53 12.78 -4.24 -12.14
C ILE A 53 12.70 -3.29 -13.34
N ALA A 54 13.70 -3.38 -14.22
CA ALA A 54 13.81 -2.57 -15.41
C ALA A 54 12.53 -2.67 -16.27
N GLY A 55 11.71 -1.62 -16.23
CA GLY A 55 10.56 -1.47 -17.11
C GLY A 55 11.02 -1.32 -18.56
N ARG A 56 11.03 -2.41 -19.32
CA ARG A 56 11.14 -2.34 -20.78
C ARG A 56 9.83 -1.80 -21.35
N ARG A 57 9.84 -0.52 -21.71
CA ARG A 57 9.01 0.04 -22.78
C ARG A 57 9.29 -0.76 -24.04
N ASN A 58 8.43 -1.71 -24.40
CA ASN A 58 8.31 -2.17 -25.77
C ASN A 58 6.91 -2.72 -25.99
N SER A 59 6.16 -1.98 -26.79
CA SER A 59 4.90 -2.36 -27.42
C SER A 59 5.06 -3.69 -28.16
N ARG A 60 4.64 -4.80 -27.55
CA ARG A 60 4.41 -6.06 -28.26
C ARG A 60 3.08 -6.66 -27.80
N LYS A 61 2.17 -6.71 -28.77
CA LYS A 61 0.95 -7.53 -28.91
C LYS A 61 0.86 -8.67 -27.88
N PRO A 62 -0.25 -8.83 -27.14
CA PRO A 62 -0.35 -9.86 -26.11
C PRO A 62 -0.39 -11.23 -26.78
N SER A 63 0.72 -11.96 -26.69
CA SER A 63 0.77 -13.39 -26.96
C SER A 63 0.25 -14.12 -25.74
N ALA A 64 -0.66 -15.05 -25.97
CA ALA A 64 -1.36 -15.83 -24.97
C ALA A 64 -0.41 -16.61 -24.03
N ALA A 65 -0.88 -16.77 -22.78
CA ALA A 65 -0.51 -17.79 -21.83
C ALA A 65 0.97 -17.88 -21.43
N ALA A 66 1.53 -16.80 -20.91
CA ALA A 66 2.45 -16.96 -19.79
C ALA A 66 1.57 -17.32 -18.59
N THR A 67 1.78 -18.49 -17.99
CA THR A 67 1.19 -18.86 -16.69
C THR A 67 1.66 -17.83 -15.68
N VAL A 68 0.90 -16.75 -15.53
CA VAL A 68 1.11 -15.74 -14.49
C VAL A 68 0.96 -16.51 -13.18
N GLY A 69 2.07 -16.71 -12.48
CA GLY A 69 2.02 -17.28 -11.14
C GLY A 69 1.03 -16.45 -10.32
N SER A 70 0.10 -17.13 -9.66
CA SER A 70 -0.87 -16.50 -8.77
C SER A 70 -0.13 -15.64 -7.75
N VAL A 71 -0.60 -14.41 -7.53
CA VAL A 71 -0.07 -13.51 -6.51
C VAL A 71 -0.15 -14.18 -5.15
N VAL A 72 -1.21 -14.96 -4.89
CA VAL A 72 -1.34 -15.80 -3.69
C VAL A 72 -0.20 -16.83 -3.60
N ALA A 73 0.13 -17.53 -4.68
CA ALA A 73 1.20 -18.53 -4.67
C ALA A 73 2.57 -17.90 -4.37
N ALA A 74 2.87 -16.73 -4.96
CA ALA A 74 4.09 -15.98 -4.67
C ALA A 74 4.12 -15.54 -3.20
N LEU A 75 3.02 -14.99 -2.70
CA LEU A 75 2.92 -14.46 -1.35
C LEU A 75 3.03 -15.56 -0.28
N ARG A 76 2.48 -16.76 -0.52
CA ARG A 76 2.64 -17.91 0.39
C ARG A 76 4.10 -18.30 0.56
N LYS A 77 4.86 -18.29 -0.54
CA LYS A 77 6.30 -18.57 -0.51
C LYS A 77 7.07 -17.49 0.24
N GLU A 78 6.65 -16.23 0.10
CA GLU A 78 7.28 -15.08 0.75
C GLU A 78 7.01 -15.04 2.26
N LEU A 79 5.75 -15.22 2.68
CA LEU A 79 5.34 -15.15 4.10
C LEU A 79 5.92 -16.27 4.96
N GLY A 80 6.12 -17.48 4.42
CA GLY A 80 6.65 -18.62 5.18
C GLY A 80 5.83 -18.91 6.44
N SER A 81 6.47 -18.90 7.62
CA SER A 81 5.81 -19.12 8.91
C SER A 81 4.87 -17.99 9.34
N ALA A 82 4.98 -16.79 8.75
CA ALA A 82 4.10 -15.66 9.05
C ALA A 82 2.69 -15.85 8.46
N ILE A 83 2.47 -16.88 7.63
CA ILE A 83 1.19 -17.13 6.95
C ILE A 83 0.03 -17.34 7.93
N ASP A 84 0.28 -17.99 9.07
CA ASP A 84 -0.74 -18.31 10.07
C ASP A 84 -1.04 -17.13 11.01
N SER A 85 -0.27 -16.05 10.91
CA SER A 85 -0.56 -14.81 11.64
C SER A 85 -1.81 -14.11 11.07
N THR A 86 -2.46 -13.29 11.89
CA THR A 86 -3.62 -12.50 11.45
C THR A 86 -3.29 -11.57 10.27
N LEU A 87 -2.10 -10.98 10.27
CA LEU A 87 -1.59 -10.16 9.17
C LEU A 87 -1.28 -10.99 7.92
N GLY A 88 -0.72 -12.19 8.07
CA GLY A 88 -0.51 -13.13 6.97
C GLY A 88 -1.81 -13.52 6.27
N GLN A 89 -2.86 -13.81 7.05
CA GLN A 89 -4.20 -14.11 6.50
C GLN A 89 -4.82 -12.90 5.79
N GLN A 90 -4.65 -11.69 6.32
CA GLN A 90 -5.10 -10.46 5.65
C GLN A 90 -4.37 -10.23 4.31
N ALA A 91 -3.06 -10.47 4.27
CA ALA A 91 -2.27 -10.37 3.05
C ALA A 91 -2.76 -11.38 1.99
N LEU A 92 -3.09 -12.61 2.38
CA LEU A 92 -3.65 -13.62 1.48
C LEU A 92 -4.99 -13.20 0.88
N VAL A 93 -5.89 -12.63 1.68
CA VAL A 93 -7.19 -12.14 1.19
C VAL A 93 -7.00 -11.01 0.16
N LEU A 94 -6.06 -10.10 0.39
CA LEU A 94 -5.74 -9.03 -0.58
C LEU A 94 -5.15 -9.60 -1.88
N ALA A 95 -4.23 -10.56 -1.78
CA ALA A 95 -3.67 -11.23 -2.96
C ALA A 95 -4.73 -11.98 -3.77
N GLU A 96 -5.67 -12.65 -3.10
CA GLU A 96 -6.76 -13.36 -3.77
C GLU A 96 -7.70 -12.40 -4.51
N ARG A 97 -7.97 -11.21 -3.95
CA ARG A 97 -8.76 -10.17 -4.64
C ARG A 97 -8.07 -9.66 -5.90
N ILE A 98 -6.75 -9.55 -5.87
CA ILE A 98 -5.94 -9.17 -7.04
C ILE A 98 -6.00 -10.28 -8.11
N ASP A 99 -5.80 -11.54 -7.73
CA ASP A 99 -5.86 -12.69 -8.64
C ASP A 99 -7.24 -12.83 -9.29
N LYS A 100 -8.31 -12.67 -8.50
CA LYS A 100 -9.71 -12.73 -8.96
C LYS A 100 -10.15 -11.48 -9.73
N ARG A 101 -9.30 -10.45 -9.83
CA ARG A 101 -9.61 -9.17 -10.50
C ARG A 101 -10.93 -8.55 -10.02
N VAL A 102 -11.24 -8.67 -8.73
CA VAL A 102 -12.50 -8.14 -8.15
C VAL A 102 -12.58 -6.62 -8.31
N ASP A 103 -11.43 -5.95 -8.23
CA ASP A 103 -11.31 -4.50 -8.35
C ASP A 103 -10.45 -4.15 -9.57
N THR A 104 -11.06 -4.12 -10.76
CA THR A 104 -10.34 -3.98 -12.05
C THR A 104 -9.85 -2.56 -12.36
N SER A 105 -10.27 -1.55 -11.61
CA SER A 105 -9.81 -0.18 -11.86
C SER A 105 -8.33 -0.04 -11.50
N GLY A 106 -7.55 0.63 -12.36
CA GLY A 106 -6.10 0.81 -12.11
C GLY A 106 -5.79 1.48 -10.78
N SER A 107 -6.65 2.40 -10.31
CA SER A 107 -6.53 3.01 -8.99
C SER A 107 -6.79 2.04 -7.84
N ALA A 108 -7.75 1.12 -7.98
CA ALA A 108 -8.05 0.15 -6.94
C ALA A 108 -6.95 -0.93 -6.86
N VAL A 109 -6.45 -1.42 -8.00
CA VAL A 109 -5.30 -2.32 -8.03
C VAL A 109 -4.09 -1.65 -7.36
N ALA A 110 -3.79 -0.39 -7.69
CA ALA A 110 -2.68 0.33 -7.06
C ALA A 110 -2.85 0.48 -5.53
N ALA A 111 -4.07 0.72 -5.05
CA ALA A 111 -4.35 0.79 -3.62
C ALA A 111 -4.19 -0.58 -2.93
N LEU A 112 -4.71 -1.65 -3.54
CA LEU A 112 -4.57 -3.02 -3.04
C LEU A 112 -3.11 -3.46 -3.00
N SER A 113 -2.32 -3.16 -4.04
CA SER A 113 -0.89 -3.46 -4.05
C SER A 113 -0.14 -2.74 -2.94
N LYS A 114 -0.45 -1.46 -2.67
CA LYS A 114 0.14 -0.72 -1.54
C LYS A 114 -0.20 -1.34 -0.20
N GLN A 115 -1.48 -1.68 0.01
CA GLN A 115 -1.92 -2.32 1.23
C GLN A 115 -1.26 -3.69 1.42
N LEU A 116 -1.10 -4.46 0.34
CA LEU A 116 -0.42 -5.73 0.38
C LEU A 116 1.04 -5.59 0.84
N ILE A 117 1.79 -4.64 0.28
CA ILE A 117 3.17 -4.35 0.70
C ILE A 117 3.25 -4.03 2.20
N ILE A 118 2.37 -3.15 2.68
CA ILE A 118 2.35 -2.72 4.09
C ILE A 118 2.05 -3.91 5.02
N VAL A 119 1.03 -4.71 4.70
CA VAL A 119 0.60 -5.82 5.55
C VAL A 119 1.63 -6.95 5.55
N THR A 120 2.25 -7.27 4.41
CA THR A 120 3.33 -8.27 4.33
C THR A 120 4.54 -7.85 5.14
N ALA A 121 4.95 -6.58 5.03
CA ALA A 121 6.06 -6.04 5.83
C ALA A 121 5.75 -6.09 7.35
N ALA A 122 4.51 -5.80 7.75
CA ALA A 122 4.08 -5.92 9.13
C ALA A 122 4.06 -7.38 9.63
N ALA A 123 3.59 -8.31 8.80
CA ALA A 123 3.58 -9.74 9.11
C ALA A 123 5.01 -10.28 9.37
N HIS A 124 5.99 -9.85 8.56
CA HIS A 124 7.39 -10.22 8.78
C HIS A 124 7.98 -9.66 10.08
N LYS A 125 7.58 -8.45 10.49
CA LYS A 125 8.02 -7.86 11.77
C LYS A 125 7.49 -8.66 12.97
N VAL A 126 6.21 -9.03 12.95
CA VAL A 126 5.58 -9.83 14.03
C VAL A 126 6.11 -11.26 14.09
N ALA A 127 6.52 -11.83 12.95
CA ALA A 127 7.13 -13.16 12.91
C ALA A 127 8.55 -13.23 13.51
N THR A 128 9.14 -12.10 13.92
CA THR A 128 10.38 -12.12 14.69
C THR A 128 10.09 -12.59 16.13
N PRO A 129 10.81 -13.60 16.66
CA PRO A 129 10.52 -14.21 17.95
C PRO A 129 10.47 -13.23 19.14
N GLU A 130 11.14 -12.09 19.04
CA GLU A 130 11.18 -11.06 20.10
C GLU A 130 9.86 -10.29 20.26
N GLN A 131 8.97 -10.25 19.25
CA GLN A 131 7.71 -9.49 19.30
C GLN A 131 6.46 -10.34 19.50
N ILE A 132 6.57 -11.67 19.37
CA ILE A 132 5.46 -12.62 19.65
C ILE A 132 5.03 -12.56 21.13
N ALA A 133 5.88 -12.01 22.02
CA ALA A 133 5.57 -11.83 23.44
C ALA A 133 4.43 -10.85 23.73
N VAL A 134 4.00 -10.02 22.77
CA VAL A 134 2.83 -9.13 22.93
C VAL A 134 1.99 -9.12 21.65
N ASP A 135 1.45 -10.27 21.26
CA ASP A 135 0.33 -10.30 20.30
C ASP A 135 -0.99 -10.06 21.06
N PRO A 136 -1.57 -8.85 21.03
CA PRO A 136 -2.83 -8.55 21.71
C PRO A 136 -3.99 -9.39 21.15
N VAL A 137 -3.90 -9.87 19.90
CA VAL A 137 -4.93 -10.71 19.29
C VAL A 137 -4.84 -12.14 19.82
N ALA A 138 -3.64 -12.69 20.00
CA ALA A 138 -3.44 -13.99 20.63
C ALA A 138 -3.98 -14.02 22.07
N ALA A 139 -3.77 -12.94 22.84
CA ALA A 139 -4.30 -12.80 24.19
C ALA A 139 -5.84 -12.78 24.22
N VAL A 140 -6.47 -12.06 23.29
CA VAL A 140 -7.93 -12.02 23.17
C VAL A 140 -8.49 -13.37 22.71
N GLN A 141 -7.83 -14.06 21.77
CA GLN A 141 -8.24 -15.38 21.32
C GLN A 141 -8.17 -16.43 22.45
N ALA A 142 -7.11 -16.39 23.27
CA ALA A 142 -6.98 -17.26 24.43
C ALA A 142 -8.12 -17.04 25.45
N GLN A 143 -8.52 -15.79 25.70
CA GLN A 143 -9.68 -15.47 26.55
C GLN A 143 -10.99 -16.02 25.97
N VAL A 144 -11.23 -15.85 24.67
CA VAL A 144 -12.45 -16.36 24.02
C VAL A 144 -12.53 -17.89 24.07
N ILE A 145 -11.40 -18.59 23.92
CA ILE A 145 -11.33 -20.05 24.06
C ILE A 145 -11.67 -20.47 25.49
N ALA A 146 -11.10 -19.80 26.51
CA ALA A 146 -11.37 -20.09 27.91
C ALA A 146 -12.86 -19.89 28.28
N ILE A 147 -13.48 -18.80 27.81
CA ILE A 147 -14.91 -18.51 28.04
C ILE A 147 -15.79 -19.62 27.43
N ARG A 148 -15.47 -20.09 26.22
CA ARG A 148 -16.23 -21.16 25.56
C ARG A 148 -16.08 -22.51 26.28
N GLN A 149 -14.91 -22.81 26.82
CA GLN A 149 -14.70 -24.03 27.60
C GLN A 149 -15.49 -24.00 28.92
N GLN A 150 -15.58 -22.84 29.57
CA GLN A 150 -16.41 -22.66 30.77
C GLN A 150 -17.91 -22.79 30.47
N ALA A 151 -18.37 -22.25 29.33
CA ALA A 151 -19.78 -22.33 28.91
C ALA A 151 -20.23 -23.75 28.51
N ASN A 152 -19.32 -24.64 28.10
CA ASN A 152 -19.62 -26.02 27.73
C ASN A 152 -19.43 -27.03 28.88
N ALA A 153 -18.94 -26.58 30.04
CA ALA A 153 -18.64 -27.42 31.20
C ALA A 153 -19.68 -27.31 32.33
N GLY A 154 -20.75 -26.53 32.13
CA GLY A 154 -21.92 -26.42 33.01
C GLY A 154 -23.19 -26.84 32.30
#